data_AF-A0A534J376-F1
#
_entry.id   AF-A0A534J376-F1
#
_cell.length_a   1.000
_cell.length_b   1.000
_cell.length_c   1.000
_cell.angle_alpha   90.00
_cell.angle_beta   90.00
_cell.angle_gamma   90.00
#
_symmetry.space_group_name_H-M   'P 1'
#
loop_
_entity.id
_entity.type
_entity.pdbx_description
1 polymer ?
#
loop_
_entity_poly.entity_id
_entity_poly.type
_entity_poly.pdbx_seq_one_letter_code
_entity_poly.pdbx_strand_id
1 'polypeptide(L)'
;MSWGPRDDAYTAFPPSVRIAPPLRRGLRFSREEYGHILLACGALIAAFTISFVSPLYGPLPPNQSILRIVIGATVAVLTGFFLHELAHKVVAQGYGAWAEFRSSRTGLIMAI
;
A
#
# COMPACT_ATOMS: atom_id res chain seq x y z
N MET A 1 5.99 -18.27 59.49
CA MET A 1 6.79 -18.23 58.24
C MET A 1 6.70 -19.60 57.58
N SER A 2 5.75 -19.82 56.66
CA SER A 2 5.64 -21.09 55.92
C SER A 2 6.16 -20.90 54.51
N TRP A 3 7.33 -21.47 54.23
CA TRP A 3 7.82 -21.73 52.88
C TRP A 3 7.24 -23.08 52.45
N GLY A 4 6.17 -23.05 51.66
CA GLY A 4 5.67 -24.20 50.91
C GLY A 4 5.93 -23.98 49.42
N PRO A 5 6.15 -25.05 48.61
CA PRO A 5 6.26 -24.93 47.17
C PRO A 5 5.01 -24.22 46.64
N ARG A 6 5.21 -23.10 45.95
CA ARG A 6 4.13 -22.45 45.22
C ARG A 6 3.93 -23.27 43.96
N ASP A 7 2.86 -24.07 43.96
CA ASP A 7 2.33 -24.71 42.77
C ASP A 7 1.67 -23.65 41.87
N ASP A 8 2.43 -22.60 41.54
CA ASP A 8 2.04 -21.59 40.57
C ASP A 8 2.12 -22.30 39.22
N ALA A 9 1.04 -23.01 38.88
CA ALA A 9 0.85 -23.57 37.57
C ALA A 9 0.99 -22.43 36.58
N TYR A 10 2.17 -22.33 35.96
CA TYR A 10 2.40 -21.59 34.73
C TYR A 10 1.49 -22.21 33.68
N THR A 11 0.20 -21.85 33.73
CA THR A 11 -0.72 -22.04 32.62
C THR A 11 -0.14 -21.17 31.51
N ALA A 12 0.69 -21.82 30.69
CA ALA A 12 1.67 -21.23 29.80
C ALA A 12 1.07 -20.53 28.58
N PHE A 13 -0.20 -20.11 28.63
CA PHE A 13 -0.83 -19.38 27.55
C PHE A 13 -1.74 -18.29 28.13
N PRO A 14 -1.49 -17.00 27.84
CA PRO A 14 -2.52 -16.00 28.07
C PRO A 14 -3.81 -16.45 27.35
N PRO A 15 -5.01 -16.19 27.91
CA PRO A 15 -6.24 -16.52 27.22
C PRO A 15 -6.19 -15.93 25.81
N SER A 16 -6.42 -16.75 24.79
CA SER A 16 -6.41 -16.29 23.41
C SER A 16 -7.46 -15.19 23.27
N VAL A 17 -7.03 -13.94 23.24
CA VAL A 17 -7.90 -12.80 22.97
C VAL A 17 -8.32 -12.95 21.52
N ARG A 18 -9.48 -13.59 21.30
CA ARG A 18 -10.14 -13.59 20.00
C ARG A 18 -10.66 -12.17 19.79
N ILE A 19 -9.91 -11.37 19.06
CA ILE A 19 -10.41 -10.12 18.48
C ILE A 19 -11.45 -10.56 17.44
N ALA A 20 -12.70 -10.65 17.84
CA ALA A 20 -13.80 -10.82 16.90
C ALA A 20 -13.81 -9.57 16.01
N PRO A 21 -13.67 -9.69 14.69
CA PRO A 21 -13.68 -8.52 13.82
C PRO A 21 -15.03 -7.81 13.98
N PRO A 22 -15.06 -6.48 14.24
CA PRO A 22 -16.30 -5.73 14.29
C PRO A 22 -17.11 -5.92 13.00
N LEU A 23 -18.44 -5.94 13.12
CA LEU A 23 -19.39 -6.07 12.01
C LEU A 23 -18.98 -5.20 10.81
N ARG A 24 -18.92 -5.81 9.61
CA ARG A 24 -18.57 -5.19 8.32
C ARG A 24 -19.16 -3.78 8.21
N ARG A 25 -18.34 -2.76 8.50
CA ARG A 25 -18.56 -1.41 8.00
C ARG A 25 -17.89 -1.36 6.63
N GLY A 26 -18.58 -0.83 5.62
CA GLY A 26 -18.04 -0.70 4.27
C GLY A 26 -16.70 0.05 4.23
N LEU A 27 -16.04 0.02 3.07
CA LEU A 27 -14.75 0.67 2.86
C LEU A 27 -14.78 2.14 3.30
N ARG A 28 -13.86 2.50 4.19
CA ARG A 28 -13.70 3.88 4.67
C ARG A 28 -12.49 4.51 4.01
N PHE A 29 -12.71 5.71 3.46
CA PHE A 29 -11.68 6.55 2.88
C PHE A 29 -11.69 7.92 3.54
N SER A 30 -10.50 8.45 3.81
CA SER A 30 -10.30 9.81 4.28
C SER A 30 -10.14 10.76 3.08
N ARG A 31 -10.47 12.05 3.24
CA ARG A 31 -10.20 13.06 2.20
C ARG A 31 -8.71 13.19 1.90
N GLU A 32 -7.88 13.16 2.95
CA GLU A 32 -6.42 13.27 2.85
C GLU A 32 -5.80 12.09 2.11
N GLU A 33 -6.36 10.90 2.31
CA GLU A 33 -5.90 9.67 1.69
C GLU A 33 -6.00 9.72 0.16
N TYR A 34 -7.09 10.25 -0.39
CA TYR A 34 -7.22 10.42 -1.84
C TYR A 34 -6.10 11.31 -2.40
N GLY A 35 -5.73 12.37 -1.67
CA GLY A 35 -4.62 13.24 -2.06
C GLY A 35 -3.28 12.49 -2.11
N HIS A 36 -3.01 11.67 -1.10
CA HIS A 36 -1.79 10.86 -1.05
C HIS A 36 -1.73 9.79 -2.15
N ILE A 37 -2.83 9.09 -2.42
CA ILE A 37 -2.89 8.08 -3.49
C ILE A 37 -2.70 8.76 -4.84
N LEU A 38 -3.36 9.90 -5.09
CA LEU A 38 -3.24 10.61 -6.36
C LEU A 38 -1.81 11.11 -6.58
N LEU A 39 -1.17 11.63 -5.53
CA LEU A 39 0.22 12.06 -5.54
C LEU A 39 1.18 10.89 -5.84
N ALA A 40 0.97 9.75 -5.19
CA ALA A 40 1.76 8.53 -5.41
C ALA A 40 1.59 8.01 -6.85
N CYS A 41 0.36 7.87 -7.33
CA CYS A 41 0.08 7.48 -8.70
C CYS A 41 0.73 8.43 -9.71
N GLY A 42 0.59 9.75 -9.51
CA GLY A 42 1.21 10.75 -10.37
C GLY A 42 2.73 10.66 -10.40
N ALA A 43 3.37 10.48 -9.24
CA ALA A 43 4.81 10.31 -9.13
C ALA A 43 5.31 9.05 -9.84
N LEU A 44 4.64 7.90 -9.63
CA LEU A 44 5.01 6.64 -10.32
C LEU A 44 4.79 6.71 -11.84
N ILE A 45 3.70 7.34 -12.30
CA ILE A 45 3.46 7.54 -13.73
C ILE A 45 4.57 8.40 -14.34
N ALA A 46 4.95 9.48 -13.67
CA ALA A 46 6.04 10.34 -14.10
C ALA A 46 7.37 9.58 -14.14
N ALA A 47 7.70 8.84 -13.09
CA ALA A 47 8.90 8.01 -13.00
C ALA A 47 9.00 6.99 -14.15
N PHE A 48 7.94 6.21 -14.40
CA PHE A 48 7.94 5.26 -15.51
C PHE A 48 8.02 5.97 -16.86
N THR A 49 7.29 7.07 -17.05
CA THR A 49 7.36 7.84 -18.29
C THR A 49 8.77 8.34 -18.55
N ILE A 50 9.44 8.92 -17.54
CA ILE A 50 10.83 9.36 -17.63
C ILE A 50 11.75 8.17 -17.95
N SER A 51 11.58 7.05 -17.24
CA SER A 51 12.37 5.84 -17.46
C SER A 51 12.29 5.34 -18.91
N PHE A 52 11.10 5.30 -19.50
CA PHE A 52 10.89 4.81 -20.87
C PHE A 52 11.17 5.84 -21.98
N VAL A 53 11.13 7.14 -21.67
CA VAL A 53 11.46 8.22 -22.63
C VAL A 53 12.94 8.61 -22.58
N SER A 54 13.64 8.29 -21.49
CA SER A 54 14.99 8.79 -21.21
C SER A 54 15.95 8.55 -22.39
N PRO A 55 16.60 9.61 -22.93
CA PRO A 55 17.59 9.48 -24.00
C PRO A 55 18.79 8.60 -23.62
N LEU A 56 18.97 8.32 -22.33
CA LEU A 56 20.00 7.41 -21.83
C LEU A 56 19.88 6.00 -22.42
N TYR A 57 18.68 5.60 -22.85
CA TYR A 57 18.43 4.29 -23.48
C TYR A 57 18.37 4.33 -25.01
N GLY A 58 18.71 5.48 -25.61
CA GLY A 58 18.69 5.70 -27.06
C GLY A 58 17.43 6.44 -27.56
N PRO A 59 17.37 6.78 -28.85
CA PRO A 59 16.24 7.47 -29.45
C PRO A 59 14.99 6.58 -29.43
N LEU A 60 13.83 7.19 -29.18
CA LEU A 60 12.54 6.51 -29.25
C LEU A 60 12.33 5.92 -30.66
N PRO A 61 11.88 4.66 -30.76
CA PRO A 61 11.58 4.07 -32.05
C PRO A 61 10.42 4.82 -32.72
N PRO A 62 10.38 4.89 -34.06
CA PRO A 62 9.46 5.76 -34.81
C PRO A 62 7.96 5.44 -34.61
N ASN A 63 7.65 4.26 -34.07
CA ASN A 63 6.29 3.82 -33.74
C ASN A 63 5.87 4.09 -32.29
N GLN A 64 6.78 4.57 -31.44
CA GLN A 64 6.50 4.93 -30.05
C GLN A 64 6.32 6.43 -29.91
N SER A 65 5.11 6.83 -29.51
CA SER A 65 4.82 8.19 -29.09
C SER A 65 4.85 8.28 -27.56
N ILE A 66 5.25 9.43 -27.04
CA ILE A 66 5.21 9.72 -25.60
C ILE A 66 3.80 9.46 -25.03
N LEU A 67 2.76 9.77 -25.79
CA LEU A 67 1.38 9.50 -25.41
C LEU A 67 1.12 8.00 -25.14
N ARG A 68 1.64 7.10 -26.00
CA ARG A 68 1.49 5.64 -25.79
C ARG A 68 2.23 5.19 -24.53
N ILE A 69 3.40 5.75 -24.26
CA ILE A 69 4.19 5.46 -23.06
C ILE A 69 3.44 5.91 -21.81
N VAL A 70 2.91 7.14 -21.79
CA VAL A 70 2.14 7.67 -20.66
C VAL A 70 0.89 6.83 -20.39
N ILE A 71 0.15 6.44 -21.45
CA ILE A 71 -1.01 5.55 -21.30
C ILE A 71 -0.60 4.21 -20.72
N GLY A 72 0.47 3.59 -21.24
CA GLY A 72 1.01 2.33 -20.74
C GLY A 72 1.43 2.42 -19.27
N ALA A 73 2.17 3.47 -18.90
CA ALA A 73 2.59 3.76 -17.53
C ALA A 73 1.38 3.96 -16.61
N THR A 74 0.36 4.69 -17.06
CA THR A 74 -0.89 4.91 -16.31
C THR A 74 -1.59 3.59 -16.04
N VAL A 75 -1.78 2.75 -17.06
CA VAL A 75 -2.40 1.44 -16.89
C VAL A 75 -1.59 0.59 -15.92
N ALA A 76 -0.27 0.50 -16.10
CA ALA A 76 0.60 -0.29 -15.24
C ALA A 76 0.55 0.16 -13.77
N VAL A 77 0.56 1.48 -13.51
CA VAL A 77 0.49 2.02 -12.14
C VAL A 77 -0.90 1.80 -11.53
N LEU A 78 -1.97 1.98 -12.30
CA LEU A 78 -3.32 1.75 -11.79
C LEU A 78 -3.56 0.28 -11.46
N THR A 79 -3.13 -0.64 -12.33
CA THR A 79 -3.34 -2.07 -12.10
C THR A 79 -2.36 -2.65 -11.09
N GLY A 80 -1.12 -2.17 -11.07
CA GLY A 80 -0.05 -2.68 -10.22
C GLY A 80 -0.06 -2.08 -8.84
N PHE A 81 0.01 -0.75 -8.74
CA PHE A 81 0.12 -0.05 -7.46
C PHE A 81 -1.25 0.27 -6.86
N PHE A 82 -2.13 0.94 -7.60
CA PHE A 82 -3.40 1.41 -7.03
C PHE A 82 -4.31 0.25 -6.59
N LEU A 83 -4.48 -0.78 -7.42
CA LEU A 83 -5.25 -1.98 -7.02
C LEU A 83 -4.58 -2.75 -5.88
N HIS A 84 -3.24 -2.79 -5.82
CA HIS A 84 -2.51 -3.47 -4.74
C HIS A 84 -2.75 -2.79 -3.39
N GLU A 85 -2.63 -1.47 -3.32
CA GLU A 85 -2.91 -0.69 -2.11
C GLU A 85 -4.38 -0.79 -1.69
N LEU A 86 -5.29 -0.77 -2.67
CA LEU A 86 -6.71 -0.98 -2.40
C LEU A 86 -6.97 -2.37 -1.83
N ALA A 87 -6.32 -3.42 -2.34
CA ALA A 87 -6.45 -4.78 -1.83
C ALA A 87 -5.99 -4.90 -0.38
N HIS A 88 -4.85 -4.31 -0.02
CA HIS A 88 -4.38 -4.27 1.37
C HIS A 88 -5.42 -3.63 2.29
N LYS A 89 -6.00 -2.51 1.86
CA LYS A 89 -7.07 -1.86 2.62
C LYS A 89 -8.31 -2.74 2.75
N VAL A 90 -8.78 -3.34 1.65
CA VAL A 90 -9.98 -4.20 1.65
C VAL A 90 -9.81 -5.33 2.63
N VAL A 91 -8.64 -5.97 2.65
CA VAL A 91 -8.32 -7.06 3.57
C VAL A 91 -8.26 -6.53 5.01
N ALA A 92 -7.50 -5.46 5.28
CA ALA A 92 -7.34 -4.89 6.61
C ALA A 92 -8.68 -4.47 7.22
N GLN A 93 -9.48 -3.68 6.48
CA GLN A 93 -10.80 -3.24 6.93
C GLN A 93 -11.80 -4.40 7.00
N GLY A 94 -11.64 -5.44 6.16
CA GLY A 94 -12.41 -6.69 6.23
C GLY A 94 -12.22 -7.45 7.54
N TYR A 95 -11.02 -7.39 8.14
CA TYR A 95 -10.71 -7.92 9.47
C TYR A 95 -10.95 -6.91 10.60
N GLY A 96 -11.52 -5.74 10.30
CA GLY A 96 -11.78 -4.69 11.28
C GLY A 96 -10.56 -3.90 11.75
N ALA A 97 -9.42 -4.06 11.07
CA ALA A 97 -8.23 -3.24 11.28
C ALA A 97 -8.39 -1.87 10.60
N TRP A 98 -7.70 -0.86 11.14
CA TRP A 98 -7.62 0.45 10.52
C TRP A 98 -6.52 0.47 9.45
N ALA A 99 -6.87 0.90 8.24
CA ALA A 99 -5.94 1.10 7.13
C ALA A 99 -6.26 2.43 6.44
N GLU A 100 -5.30 3.36 6.48
CA GLU A 100 -5.30 4.64 5.78
C GLU A 100 -3.99 4.76 5.00
N PHE A 101 -4.08 4.93 3.69
CA PHE A 101 -2.89 5.12 2.87
C PHE A 101 -2.26 6.49 3.12
N ARG A 102 -0.94 6.51 3.37
CA ARG A 102 -0.13 7.71 3.55
C ARG A 102 1.14 7.58 2.73
N SER A 103 1.32 8.44 1.74
CA SER A 103 2.51 8.41 0.90
C SER A 103 3.73 8.86 1.71
N SER A 104 4.80 8.07 1.73
CA SER A 104 6.09 8.49 2.31
C SER A 104 6.85 9.37 1.31
N ARG A 105 7.36 10.52 1.77
CA ARG A 105 8.22 11.40 0.94
C ARG A 105 9.47 10.68 0.44
N THR A 106 10.08 9.85 1.28
CA THR A 106 11.27 9.08 0.91
C THR A 106 10.95 8.07 -0.20
N GLY A 107 9.79 7.40 -0.11
CA GLY A 107 9.35 6.48 -1.15
C GLY A 107 9.08 7.19 -2.48
N LEU A 108 8.51 8.40 -2.42
CA LEU A 108 8.27 9.22 -3.62
C LEU A 108 9.57 9.65 -4.31
N ILE A 109 10.57 10.04 -3.52
CA ILE A 109 11.89 10.44 -4.04
C ILE A 109 12.60 9.24 -4.67
N MET A 110 12.54 8.07 -4.03
CA MET A 110 13.13 6.84 -4.56
C MET A 110 12.47 6.35 -5.85
N ALA A 111 11.21 6.72 -6.09
CA ALA A 111 10.49 6.30 -7.28
C ALA A 111 10.97 7.04 -8.54
N ILE A 112 11.43 8.29 -8.41
CA ILE A 112 11.88 9.15 -9.51
C ILE A 112 13.33 8.83 -9.88
#